data_AF-A0A2E0ZLJ3-F1
#
_entry.id   AF-A0A2E0ZLJ3-F1
#
_cell.length_a   1.000
_cell.length_b   1.000
_cell.length_c   1.000
_cell.angle_alpha   90.00
_cell.angle_beta   90.00
_cell.angle_gamma   90.00
#
_symmetry.space_group_name_H-M   'P 1'
#
loop_
_entity.id
_entity.type
_entity.pdbx_description
1 polymer ?
#
loop_
_entity_poly.entity_id
_entity_poly.type
_entity_poly.pdbx_seq_one_letter_code
_entity_poly.pdbx_strand_id
1 'polypeptide(L)'
;MIRTVAELLEAFQLREIEILDNQNLKHAPTIGRMYEGLTQEILRQAIPSDINLRVVSGFIESYGGELSRQIDCMLVSGEGTPIPYTEELKYHIAQVIAVIEVKKNLYSNELDSAYRNLLSTKELSLKGLKDEGTSVRLFREAFYSLVGEDPFSYEDFDQMPFWKKHICLALNSESLIPIRMAIGYHGFASENSLREAFISYLNEKIDVDGYGPVSLPNLITSGDFSLIKLNCMPYGIRVNSRQAFYDLFGLFDIDPTNIPVSGENMWPLYASYPANPLLLLLELIWTRLGHSFQLNINDDDLGIEVIRPLVLAKAIERDGQVGWHYEFIPFSDEQLAKLPTLLNWRPMVLNKEQSLIVLHLIDNENSGEISEIDIHDPELVKLLNSNIDELDRVIKSISRMGILDIKDEKISLSTRHLKVAAMPNGEIVAGDDNEGMFTKWLLSQTFS
;
A
#
# COMPACT_ATOMS: atom_id res chain seq x y z
N MET A 1 21.22 16.82 4.54
CA MET A 1 21.33 16.43 5.97
C MET A 1 20.45 15.21 6.10
N ILE A 2 21.02 14.07 6.47
CA ILE A 2 20.28 12.80 6.61
C ILE A 2 19.43 12.89 7.88
N ARG A 3 18.14 12.62 7.75
CA ARG A 3 17.12 12.73 8.81
C ARG A 3 16.49 11.38 9.14
N THR A 4 16.42 10.47 8.17
CA THR A 4 15.78 9.15 8.32
C THR A 4 16.74 8.02 7.97
N VAL A 5 16.39 6.79 8.37
CA VAL A 5 17.12 5.58 7.98
C VAL A 5 17.06 5.37 6.46
N ALA A 6 15.92 5.67 5.83
CA ALA A 6 15.76 5.58 4.38
C ALA A 6 16.72 6.52 3.64
N GLU A 7 16.88 7.77 4.09
CA GLU A 7 17.83 8.73 3.51
C GLU A 7 19.30 8.28 3.71
N LEU A 8 19.61 7.65 4.85
CA LEU A 8 20.95 7.10 5.10
C LEU A 8 21.27 5.95 4.14
N LEU A 9 20.34 5.01 4.00
CA LEU A 9 20.49 3.85 3.13
C LEU A 9 20.50 4.24 1.65
N GLU A 10 19.76 5.28 1.26
CA GLU A 10 19.81 5.85 -0.09
C GLU A 10 21.18 6.47 -0.37
N ALA A 11 21.72 7.27 0.56
CA ALA A 11 23.06 7.83 0.39
C ALA A 11 24.14 6.73 0.26
N PHE A 12 24.01 5.65 1.04
CA PHE A 12 24.86 4.46 0.90
C PHE A 12 24.68 3.78 -0.46
N GLN A 13 23.43 3.52 -0.86
CA GLN A 13 23.10 2.88 -2.15
C GLN A 13 23.67 3.67 -3.33
N LEU A 14 23.42 4.99 -3.39
CA LEU A 14 23.92 5.85 -4.48
C LEU A 14 25.44 5.77 -4.59
N ARG A 15 26.14 5.77 -3.44
CA ARG A 15 27.60 5.66 -3.43
C ARG A 15 28.08 4.30 -3.94
N GLU A 16 27.43 3.22 -3.54
CA GLU A 16 27.80 1.88 -4.00
C GLU A 16 27.50 1.69 -5.49
N ILE A 17 26.37 2.20 -6.01
CA ILE A 17 26.07 2.18 -7.46
C ILE A 17 27.21 2.81 -8.26
N GLU A 18 27.70 3.98 -7.85
CA GLU A 18 28.85 4.63 -8.50
C GLU A 18 30.09 3.72 -8.53
N ILE A 19 30.37 3.01 -7.43
CA ILE A 19 31.50 2.09 -7.34
C ILE A 19 31.30 0.90 -8.28
N LEU A 20 30.09 0.32 -8.32
CA LEU A 20 29.76 -0.82 -9.17
C LEU A 20 29.86 -0.46 -10.65
N ASP A 21 29.36 0.71 -11.05
CA ASP A 21 29.39 1.16 -12.44
C ASP A 21 30.80 1.46 -12.95
N ASN A 22 31.71 1.85 -12.05
CA ASN A 22 33.10 2.11 -12.38
C ASN A 22 33.99 0.85 -12.47
N GLN A 23 33.47 -0.35 -12.20
CA GLN A 23 34.25 -1.60 -12.27
C GLN A 23 34.64 -2.01 -13.71
N ASN A 24 34.08 -1.38 -14.75
CA ASN A 24 34.37 -1.67 -16.17
C ASN A 24 34.23 -3.16 -16.56
N LEU A 25 33.38 -3.90 -15.87
CA LEU A 25 33.11 -5.31 -16.15
C LEU A 25 32.16 -5.46 -17.36
N LYS A 26 32.38 -6.50 -18.17
CA LYS A 26 31.54 -6.82 -19.35
C LYS A 26 30.73 -8.12 -19.20
N HIS A 27 31.01 -8.91 -18.17
CA HIS A 27 30.35 -10.20 -17.96
C HIS A 27 29.00 -9.99 -17.27
N ALA A 28 27.90 -10.04 -18.04
CA ALA A 28 26.56 -9.72 -17.57
C ALA A 28 26.11 -10.47 -16.28
N PRO A 29 26.35 -11.79 -16.13
CA PRO A 29 26.01 -12.48 -14.88
C PRO A 29 26.79 -11.99 -13.65
N THR A 30 28.04 -11.56 -13.84
CA THR A 30 28.82 -11.00 -12.72
C THR A 30 28.27 -9.63 -12.33
N ILE A 31 27.86 -8.83 -13.30
CA ILE A 31 27.23 -7.52 -13.06
C ILE A 31 25.91 -7.72 -12.29
N GLY A 32 25.07 -8.69 -12.69
CA GLY A 32 23.84 -9.04 -11.96
C GLY A 32 24.10 -9.32 -10.49
N ARG A 33 25.02 -10.25 -10.21
CA ARG A 33 25.40 -10.62 -8.83
C ARG A 33 25.94 -9.46 -7.98
N MET A 34 26.55 -8.45 -8.58
CA MET A 34 27.00 -7.26 -7.84
C MET A 34 25.81 -6.45 -7.30
N TYR A 35 24.78 -6.23 -8.14
CA TYR A 35 23.58 -5.52 -7.74
C TYR A 35 22.69 -6.35 -6.81
N GLU A 36 22.65 -7.67 -6.99
CA GLU A 36 22.03 -8.61 -6.04
C GLU A 36 22.71 -8.50 -4.68
N GLY A 37 24.05 -8.54 -4.63
CA GLY A 37 24.82 -8.40 -3.40
C GLY A 37 24.59 -7.06 -2.69
N LEU A 38 24.56 -5.95 -3.44
CA LEU A 38 24.23 -4.63 -2.89
C LEU A 38 22.81 -4.60 -2.29
N THR A 39 21.83 -5.20 -2.97
CA THR A 39 20.45 -5.30 -2.47
C THR A 39 20.40 -6.07 -1.16
N GLN A 40 21.12 -7.19 -1.08
CA GLN A 40 21.20 -7.97 0.15
C GLN A 40 21.84 -7.19 1.30
N GLU A 41 22.90 -6.44 1.02
CA GLU A 41 23.61 -5.65 2.01
C GLU A 41 22.74 -4.51 2.57
N ILE A 42 22.04 -3.77 1.71
CA ILE A 42 21.08 -2.73 2.13
C ILE A 42 20.03 -3.33 3.07
N LEU A 43 19.44 -4.47 2.70
CA LEU A 43 18.42 -5.14 3.51
C LEU A 43 18.97 -5.64 4.85
N ARG A 44 20.21 -6.16 4.89
CA ARG A 44 20.84 -6.60 6.14
C ARG A 44 21.03 -5.44 7.12
N GLN A 45 21.33 -4.25 6.62
CA GLN A 45 21.47 -3.04 7.42
C GLN A 45 20.11 -2.48 7.86
N ALA A 46 19.06 -2.72 7.08
CA ALA A 46 17.73 -2.20 7.33
C ALA A 46 16.88 -3.03 8.30
N ILE A 47 17.14 -4.34 8.43
CA ILE A 47 16.34 -5.21 9.29
C ILE A 47 16.92 -5.30 10.71
N PRO A 48 16.08 -5.43 11.75
CA PRO A 48 16.58 -5.59 13.12
C PRO A 48 17.38 -6.89 13.31
N SER A 49 18.53 -6.82 13.98
CA SER A 49 19.40 -7.96 14.25
C SER A 49 18.88 -8.93 15.31
N ASP A 50 17.97 -8.46 16.16
CA ASP A 50 17.54 -9.16 17.38
C ASP A 50 16.41 -10.15 17.13
N ILE A 51 15.87 -10.14 15.91
CA ILE A 51 14.89 -11.10 15.41
C ILE A 51 15.59 -12.03 14.42
N ASN A 52 15.21 -13.31 14.43
CA ASN A 52 15.84 -14.38 13.64
C ASN A 52 15.50 -14.25 12.13
N LEU A 53 15.79 -13.08 11.55
CA LEU A 53 15.61 -12.74 10.15
C LEU A 53 16.93 -12.85 9.40
N ARG A 54 16.84 -13.18 8.11
CA ARG A 54 17.99 -13.35 7.24
C ARG A 54 17.67 -12.84 5.85
N VAL A 55 18.68 -12.24 5.23
CA VAL A 55 18.68 -11.93 3.82
C VAL A 55 19.52 -12.98 3.11
N VAL A 56 18.97 -13.66 2.11
CA VAL A 56 19.59 -14.82 1.47
C VAL A 56 19.22 -14.92 -0.01
N SER A 57 20.04 -15.62 -0.78
CA SER A 57 19.64 -16.25 -2.05
C SER A 57 19.28 -17.71 -1.80
N GLY A 58 18.46 -18.32 -2.65
CA GLY A 58 18.17 -19.75 -2.54
C GLY A 58 16.84 -20.16 -3.17
N PHE A 59 16.25 -21.22 -2.64
CA PHE A 59 15.01 -21.82 -3.16
C PHE A 59 13.87 -21.73 -2.14
N ILE A 60 12.66 -21.64 -2.65
CA ILE A 60 11.42 -21.69 -1.87
C ILE A 60 10.78 -23.07 -2.08
N GLU A 61 10.38 -23.72 -0.99
CA GLU A 61 9.60 -24.95 -0.98
C GLU A 61 8.13 -24.62 -0.63
N SER A 62 7.18 -24.98 -1.50
CA SER A 62 5.74 -24.78 -1.27
C SER A 62 5.23 -25.67 -0.14
N TYR A 63 3.99 -25.41 0.33
CA TYR A 63 3.26 -26.33 1.21
C TYR A 63 3.05 -27.73 0.58
N GLY A 64 3.07 -27.81 -0.74
CA GLY A 64 3.01 -29.06 -1.51
C GLY A 64 4.35 -29.77 -1.70
N GLY A 65 5.47 -29.18 -1.27
CA GLY A 65 6.82 -29.72 -1.42
C GLY A 65 7.46 -29.45 -2.80
N GLU A 66 6.88 -28.58 -3.62
CA GLU A 66 7.51 -28.16 -4.88
C GLU A 66 8.55 -27.06 -4.63
N LEU A 67 9.59 -27.04 -5.45
CA LEU A 67 10.65 -26.03 -5.37
C LEU A 67 10.49 -24.95 -6.43
N SER A 68 10.79 -23.70 -6.05
CA SER A 68 10.94 -22.57 -6.97
C SER A 68 12.18 -22.74 -7.86
N ARG A 69 12.35 -21.80 -8.80
CA ARG A 69 13.69 -21.47 -9.33
C ARG A 69 14.52 -20.79 -8.24
N GLN A 70 15.83 -20.64 -8.47
CA GLN A 70 16.65 -19.85 -7.59
C GLN A 70 16.14 -18.41 -7.56
N ILE A 71 16.04 -17.85 -6.36
CA ILE A 71 15.61 -16.48 -6.09
C ILE A 71 16.84 -15.68 -5.67
N ASP A 72 17.05 -14.55 -6.34
CA ASP A 72 18.22 -13.68 -6.18
C ASP A 72 18.35 -13.14 -4.75
N CYS A 73 17.23 -12.66 -4.19
CA CYS A 73 17.18 -12.09 -2.86
C CYS A 73 15.84 -12.38 -2.17
N MET A 74 15.91 -12.90 -0.96
CA MET A 74 14.76 -13.17 -0.09
C MET A 74 15.03 -12.65 1.31
N LEU A 75 14.00 -12.09 1.92
CA LEU A 75 13.94 -11.89 3.36
C LEU A 75 13.19 -13.07 3.98
N VAL A 76 13.81 -13.78 4.90
CA VAL A 76 13.28 -15.00 5.50
C VAL A 76 13.40 -14.98 7.02
N SER A 77 12.56 -15.76 7.70
CA SER A 77 12.64 -16.03 9.13
C SER A 77 13.17 -17.44 9.42
N GLY A 78 14.12 -17.54 10.35
CA GLY A 78 14.67 -18.81 10.78
C GLY A 78 15.81 -19.32 9.91
N GLU A 79 16.16 -20.59 10.14
CA GLU A 79 17.22 -21.30 9.41
C GLU A 79 16.65 -21.97 8.16
N GLY A 80 17.48 -22.04 7.12
CA GLY A 80 17.19 -22.80 5.90
C GLY A 80 17.65 -24.25 5.99
N THR A 81 17.14 -25.09 5.10
CA THR A 81 17.64 -26.47 4.94
C THR A 81 18.76 -26.48 3.89
N PRO A 82 19.96 -26.96 4.20
CA PRO A 82 21.06 -27.06 3.24
C PRO A 82 20.74 -28.04 2.12
N ILE A 83 21.02 -27.64 0.88
CA ILE A 83 20.99 -28.53 -0.27
C ILE A 83 22.34 -29.28 -0.31
N PRO A 84 22.35 -30.63 -0.22
CA PRO A 84 23.58 -31.40 -0.11
C PRO A 84 24.60 -31.06 -1.20
N TYR A 85 25.87 -30.86 -0.79
CA TYR A 85 27.01 -30.56 -1.66
C TYR A 85 26.93 -29.20 -2.40
N THR A 86 26.16 -28.25 -1.89
CA THR A 86 26.08 -26.87 -2.40
C THR A 86 26.14 -25.86 -1.25
N GLU A 87 26.36 -24.59 -1.56
CA GLU A 87 26.21 -23.47 -0.61
C GLU A 87 24.75 -22.98 -0.54
N GLU A 88 23.86 -23.56 -1.34
CA GLU A 88 22.47 -23.14 -1.47
C GLU A 88 21.60 -23.67 -0.32
N LEU A 89 20.64 -22.85 0.08
CA LEU A 89 19.63 -23.18 1.08
C LEU A 89 18.25 -23.24 0.43
N LYS A 90 17.39 -24.11 0.94
CA LYS A 90 15.95 -24.06 0.68
C LYS A 90 15.19 -23.64 1.93
N TYR A 91 14.17 -22.81 1.75
CA TYR A 91 13.29 -22.31 2.80
C TYR A 91 11.85 -22.73 2.52
N HIS A 92 11.12 -23.13 3.56
CA HIS A 92 9.69 -23.36 3.40
C HIS A 92 8.98 -22.02 3.19
N ILE A 93 7.94 -21.97 2.35
CA ILE A 93 7.24 -20.73 1.99
C ILE A 93 6.76 -19.93 3.21
N ALA A 94 6.32 -20.61 4.27
CA ALA A 94 5.89 -19.98 5.53
C ALA A 94 7.00 -19.18 6.24
N GLN A 95 8.27 -19.39 5.88
CA GLN A 95 9.42 -18.64 6.37
C GLN A 95 9.75 -17.43 5.50
N VAL A 96 9.15 -17.30 4.32
CA VAL A 96 9.52 -16.27 3.34
C VAL A 96 8.63 -15.05 3.53
N ILE A 97 9.25 -13.90 3.79
CA ILE A 97 8.57 -12.63 4.08
C ILE A 97 8.50 -11.77 2.82
N ALA A 98 9.62 -11.68 2.11
CA ALA A 98 9.72 -10.92 0.87
C ALA A 98 10.64 -11.62 -0.14
N VAL A 99 10.33 -11.42 -1.42
CA VAL A 99 11.04 -11.96 -2.57
C VAL A 99 11.33 -10.81 -3.54
N ILE A 100 12.60 -10.67 -3.91
CA ILE A 100 13.11 -9.52 -4.63
C ILE A 100 13.86 -10.01 -5.87
N GLU A 101 13.34 -9.65 -7.03
CA GLU A 101 14.04 -9.80 -8.31
C GLU A 101 14.88 -8.55 -8.55
N VAL A 102 16.18 -8.72 -8.82
CA VAL A 102 17.10 -7.60 -9.00
C VAL A 102 17.53 -7.48 -10.46
N LYS A 103 17.46 -6.26 -10.99
CA LYS A 103 17.97 -5.90 -12.32
C LYS A 103 18.88 -4.68 -12.20
N LYS A 104 20.00 -4.69 -12.92
CA LYS A 104 20.81 -3.47 -13.10
C LYS A 104 19.96 -2.37 -13.75
N ASN A 105 19.36 -2.71 -14.89
CA ASN A 105 18.49 -1.83 -15.64
C ASN A 105 17.10 -2.46 -15.71
N LEU A 106 16.05 -1.71 -15.37
CA LEU A 106 14.68 -2.16 -15.52
C LEU A 106 13.93 -1.26 -16.50
N TYR A 107 14.01 -1.60 -17.79
CA TYR A 107 13.21 -1.01 -18.86
C TYR A 107 12.11 -2.00 -19.30
N SER A 108 11.35 -1.66 -20.34
CA SER A 108 10.19 -2.45 -20.81
C SER A 108 10.50 -3.92 -21.09
N ASN A 109 11.69 -4.24 -21.62
CA ASN A 109 12.07 -5.62 -21.93
C ASN A 109 12.29 -6.46 -20.66
N GLU A 110 12.85 -5.84 -19.62
CA GLU A 110 13.17 -6.51 -18.36
C GLU A 110 11.94 -6.63 -17.45
N LEU A 111 10.95 -5.72 -17.57
CA LEU A 111 9.70 -5.77 -16.81
C LEU A 111 9.00 -7.12 -16.92
N ASP A 112 8.84 -7.67 -18.13
CA ASP A 112 8.18 -8.96 -18.34
C ASP A 112 8.96 -10.12 -17.68
N SER A 113 10.29 -10.09 -17.76
CA SER A 113 11.12 -11.13 -17.16
C SER A 113 11.02 -11.12 -15.63
N ALA A 114 11.07 -9.94 -15.02
CA ALA A 114 10.94 -9.77 -13.59
C ALA A 114 9.54 -10.15 -13.11
N TYR A 115 8.52 -9.71 -13.86
CA TYR A 115 7.13 -10.06 -13.61
C TYR A 115 6.91 -11.58 -13.58
N ARG A 116 7.36 -12.31 -14.62
CA ARG A 116 7.16 -13.76 -14.71
C ARG A 116 7.85 -14.53 -13.58
N ASN A 117 9.04 -14.08 -13.17
CA ASN A 117 9.73 -14.69 -12.03
C ASN A 117 8.91 -14.51 -10.75
N LEU A 118 8.43 -13.30 -10.46
CA LEU A 118 7.61 -13.00 -9.29
C LEU A 118 6.22 -13.66 -9.34
N LEU A 119 5.63 -13.81 -10.54
CA LEU A 119 4.39 -14.55 -10.76
C LEU A 119 4.56 -16.02 -10.40
N SER A 120 5.66 -16.65 -10.82
CA SER A 120 5.93 -18.06 -10.50
C SER A 120 6.03 -18.30 -8.99
N THR A 121 6.58 -17.34 -8.25
CA THR A 121 6.62 -17.37 -6.78
C THR A 121 5.23 -17.27 -6.17
N LYS A 122 4.35 -16.40 -6.70
CA LYS A 122 2.95 -16.33 -6.25
C LYS A 122 2.20 -17.63 -6.49
N GLU A 123 2.35 -18.22 -7.67
CA GLU A 123 1.70 -19.49 -8.01
C GLU A 123 2.16 -20.61 -7.07
N LEU A 124 3.46 -20.67 -6.79
CA LEU A 124 4.04 -21.60 -5.82
C LEU A 124 3.51 -21.35 -4.40
N SER A 125 3.39 -20.09 -4.00
CA SER A 125 2.99 -19.70 -2.64
C SER A 125 1.56 -20.10 -2.30
N LEU A 126 0.65 -19.98 -3.26
CA LEU A 126 -0.76 -20.36 -3.08
C LEU A 126 -0.97 -21.89 -3.17
N LYS A 127 0.01 -22.63 -3.68
CA LYS A 127 -0.14 -24.05 -3.92
C LYS A 127 -0.03 -24.84 -2.61
N GLY A 128 -1.08 -25.60 -2.31
CA GLY A 128 -1.14 -26.41 -1.09
C GLY A 128 -1.38 -25.61 0.19
N LEU A 129 -1.60 -24.30 0.09
CA LEU A 129 -2.03 -23.46 1.20
C LEU A 129 -3.40 -23.97 1.70
N LYS A 130 -3.41 -24.59 2.88
CA LYS A 130 -4.63 -24.94 3.62
C LYS A 130 -4.97 -23.77 4.55
N ASP A 131 -6.20 -23.73 5.08
CA ASP A 131 -6.78 -22.68 5.96
C ASP A 131 -6.04 -22.43 7.30
N GLU A 132 -4.73 -22.67 7.37
CA GLU A 132 -3.91 -22.45 8.55
C GLU A 132 -3.45 -20.99 8.60
N GLY A 133 -4.31 -20.16 9.19
CA GLY A 133 -3.96 -18.83 9.67
C GLY A 133 -4.09 -17.74 8.62
N THR A 134 -5.32 -17.29 8.36
CA THR A 134 -5.52 -15.94 7.85
C THR A 134 -4.76 -14.98 8.76
N SER A 135 -3.96 -14.07 8.21
CA SER A 135 -3.65 -12.82 8.92
C SER A 135 -4.95 -12.02 8.98
N VAL A 136 -5.94 -12.52 9.75
CA VAL A 136 -7.32 -12.00 9.84
C VAL A 136 -7.23 -10.51 10.06
N ARG A 137 -6.29 -10.08 10.91
CA ARG A 137 -6.02 -8.69 11.19
C ARG A 137 -5.59 -7.89 9.95
N LEU A 138 -4.48 -8.24 9.30
CA LEU A 138 -3.94 -7.47 8.17
C LEU A 138 -4.93 -7.42 7.00
N PHE A 139 -5.55 -8.56 6.66
CA PHE A 139 -6.57 -8.63 5.63
C PHE A 139 -7.81 -7.77 5.98
N ARG A 140 -8.33 -7.89 7.21
CA ARG A 140 -9.51 -7.15 7.66
C ARG A 140 -9.27 -5.65 7.67
N GLU A 141 -8.13 -5.21 8.17
CA GLU A 141 -7.72 -3.81 8.20
C GLU A 141 -7.56 -3.27 6.77
N ALA A 142 -6.91 -4.01 5.88
CA ALA A 142 -6.78 -3.62 4.48
C ALA A 142 -8.12 -3.52 3.76
N PHE A 143 -9.01 -4.51 3.93
CA PHE A 143 -10.33 -4.49 3.32
C PHE A 143 -11.18 -3.33 3.84
N TYR A 144 -11.18 -3.10 5.16
CA TYR A 144 -11.88 -1.98 5.76
C TYR A 144 -11.33 -0.65 5.25
N SER A 145 -10.01 -0.50 5.17
CA SER A 145 -9.37 0.73 4.68
C SER A 145 -9.71 1.02 3.22
N LEU A 146 -9.86 -0.02 2.39
CA LEU A 146 -10.19 0.14 0.97
C LEU A 146 -11.69 0.30 0.70
N VAL A 147 -12.53 -0.48 1.39
CA VAL A 147 -13.97 -0.62 1.11
C VAL A 147 -14.84 0.18 2.07
N GLY A 148 -14.35 0.47 3.27
CA GLY A 148 -15.10 1.16 4.33
C GLY A 148 -16.03 0.27 5.14
N GLU A 149 -15.96 -1.05 4.93
CA GLU A 149 -16.85 -2.03 5.56
C GLU A 149 -16.03 -3.15 6.16
N ASP A 150 -16.53 -3.76 7.23
CA ASP A 150 -15.90 -4.95 7.77
C ASP A 150 -16.17 -6.15 6.85
N PRO A 151 -15.16 -6.90 6.38
CA PRO A 151 -15.43 -8.07 5.53
C PRO A 151 -16.27 -9.13 6.25
N PHE A 152 -16.31 -9.14 7.59
CA PHE A 152 -17.09 -10.07 8.40
C PHE A 152 -18.48 -9.56 8.79
N SER A 153 -18.92 -8.38 8.30
CA SER A 153 -20.30 -7.92 8.51
C SER A 153 -21.31 -8.67 7.64
N TYR A 154 -20.84 -9.44 6.66
CA TYR A 154 -21.67 -10.26 5.79
C TYR A 154 -21.92 -11.63 6.46
N GLU A 155 -23.19 -12.03 6.62
CA GLU A 155 -23.52 -13.35 7.18
C GLU A 155 -23.03 -14.49 6.29
N ASP A 156 -23.08 -14.27 4.97
CA ASP A 156 -22.61 -15.20 3.95
C ASP A 156 -21.79 -14.45 2.89
N PHE A 157 -20.68 -15.05 2.48
CA PHE A 157 -19.81 -14.53 1.43
C PHE A 157 -20.53 -14.35 0.09
N ASP A 158 -21.61 -15.10 -0.15
CA ASP A 158 -22.45 -14.96 -1.34
C ASP A 158 -23.41 -13.75 -1.30
N GLN A 159 -23.62 -13.14 -0.13
CA GLN A 159 -24.36 -11.86 -0.03
C GLN A 159 -23.50 -10.66 -0.43
N MET A 160 -22.17 -10.83 -0.47
CA MET A 160 -21.25 -9.76 -0.81
C MET A 160 -21.39 -9.38 -2.29
N PRO A 161 -21.52 -8.08 -2.63
CA PRO A 161 -21.50 -7.61 -4.01
C PRO A 161 -20.29 -8.17 -4.77
N PHE A 162 -20.50 -8.59 -6.02
CA PHE A 162 -19.51 -9.29 -6.85
C PHE A 162 -18.11 -8.65 -6.81
N TRP A 163 -18.02 -7.33 -6.95
CA TRP A 163 -16.73 -6.63 -6.95
C TRP A 163 -16.05 -6.66 -5.58
N LYS A 164 -16.80 -6.50 -4.48
CA LYS A 164 -16.28 -6.59 -3.10
C LYS A 164 -15.78 -8.00 -2.82
N LYS A 165 -16.50 -9.01 -3.29
CA LYS A 165 -16.12 -10.43 -3.16
C LYS A 165 -14.73 -10.67 -3.75
N HIS A 166 -14.46 -10.12 -4.93
CA HIS A 166 -13.19 -10.30 -5.62
C HIS A 166 -12.04 -9.45 -5.04
N ILE A 167 -12.33 -8.24 -4.54
CA ILE A 167 -11.36 -7.47 -3.75
C ILE A 167 -11.01 -8.24 -2.46
N CYS A 168 -12.02 -8.78 -1.77
CA CYS A 168 -11.86 -9.58 -0.55
C CYS A 168 -10.92 -10.77 -0.79
N LEU A 169 -11.17 -11.57 -1.83
CA LEU A 169 -10.29 -12.70 -2.20
C LEU A 169 -8.88 -12.25 -2.55
N ALA A 170 -8.73 -11.13 -3.26
CA ALA A 170 -7.45 -10.60 -3.66
C ALA A 170 -6.62 -10.13 -2.46
N LEU A 171 -7.21 -9.32 -1.57
CA LEU A 171 -6.55 -8.83 -0.36
C LEU A 171 -6.23 -9.98 0.61
N ASN A 172 -7.12 -10.96 0.74
CA ASN A 172 -6.83 -12.14 1.55
C ASN A 172 -5.60 -12.88 1.00
N SER A 173 -5.55 -13.10 -0.31
CA SER A 173 -4.40 -13.75 -0.96
C SER A 173 -3.10 -12.97 -0.75
N GLU A 174 -3.13 -11.64 -0.93
CA GLU A 174 -1.99 -10.73 -0.68
C GLU A 174 -1.50 -10.75 0.78
N SER A 175 -2.42 -10.99 1.72
CA SER A 175 -2.07 -11.11 3.14
C SER A 175 -1.32 -12.42 3.46
N LEU A 176 -1.46 -13.45 2.62
CA LEU A 176 -0.94 -14.80 2.85
C LEU A 176 0.37 -15.11 2.12
N ILE A 177 0.66 -14.39 1.04
CA ILE A 177 1.86 -14.61 0.22
C ILE A 177 2.97 -13.60 0.54
N PRO A 178 4.24 -13.92 0.24
CA PRO A 178 5.34 -12.99 0.43
C PRO A 178 5.18 -11.72 -0.38
N ILE A 179 5.74 -10.62 0.12
CA ILE A 179 5.89 -9.37 -0.64
C ILE A 179 6.78 -9.65 -1.84
N ARG A 180 6.37 -9.20 -3.03
CA ARG A 180 7.11 -9.41 -4.28
C ARG A 180 7.57 -8.08 -4.84
N MET A 181 8.86 -7.93 -5.09
CA MET A 181 9.43 -6.67 -5.56
C MET A 181 10.35 -6.89 -6.75
N ALA A 182 10.29 -6.00 -7.73
CA ALA A 182 11.25 -5.91 -8.82
C ALA A 182 12.08 -4.63 -8.62
N ILE A 183 13.39 -4.77 -8.39
CA ILE A 183 14.27 -3.63 -8.14
C ILE A 183 15.16 -3.39 -9.36
N GLY A 184 14.97 -2.25 -10.00
CA GLY A 184 15.84 -1.70 -11.02
C GLY A 184 16.67 -0.54 -10.46
N TYR A 185 17.99 -0.69 -10.41
CA TYR A 185 18.90 0.37 -9.96
C TYR A 185 19.01 1.53 -10.95
N HIS A 186 18.82 1.22 -12.24
CA HIS A 186 18.73 2.16 -13.34
C HIS A 186 17.48 1.87 -14.14
N GLY A 187 17.03 2.85 -14.93
CA GLY A 187 15.94 2.62 -15.87
C GLY A 187 15.35 3.90 -16.44
N PHE A 188 14.05 4.05 -16.34
CA PHE A 188 13.31 5.13 -16.99
C PHE A 188 13.79 6.52 -16.54
N ALA A 189 13.83 7.47 -17.49
CA ALA A 189 14.33 8.82 -17.25
C ALA A 189 13.31 9.75 -16.59
N SER A 190 12.03 9.35 -16.57
CA SER A 190 10.94 10.12 -15.96
C SER A 190 9.86 9.18 -15.41
N GLU A 191 9.13 9.67 -14.41
CA GLU A 191 7.94 9.01 -13.87
C GLU A 191 6.92 8.70 -14.97
N ASN A 192 6.65 9.65 -15.87
CA ASN A 192 5.71 9.44 -16.97
C ASN A 192 6.15 8.31 -17.90
N SER A 193 7.44 8.24 -18.25
CA SER A 193 7.94 7.15 -19.12
C SER A 193 7.82 5.77 -18.47
N LEU A 194 8.00 5.65 -17.14
CA LEU A 194 7.73 4.41 -16.40
C LEU A 194 6.24 4.05 -16.43
N ARG A 195 5.36 5.05 -16.20
CA ARG A 195 3.91 4.87 -16.23
C ARG A 195 3.44 4.39 -17.60
N GLU A 196 3.86 5.07 -18.67
CA GLU A 196 3.52 4.72 -20.06
C GLU A 196 3.98 3.30 -20.40
N ALA A 197 5.21 2.93 -20.05
CA ALA A 197 5.73 1.59 -20.28
C ALA A 197 4.92 0.51 -19.56
N PHE A 198 4.49 0.76 -18.32
CA PHE A 198 3.67 -0.17 -17.56
C PHE A 198 2.23 -0.27 -18.12
N ILE A 199 1.65 0.85 -18.56
CA ILE A 199 0.34 0.87 -19.23
C ILE A 199 0.41 0.06 -20.53
N SER A 200 1.43 0.29 -21.37
CA SER A 200 1.65 -0.50 -22.59
C SER A 200 1.81 -1.97 -22.27
N TYR A 201 2.61 -2.31 -21.25
CA TYR A 201 2.81 -3.68 -20.81
C TYR A 201 1.48 -4.37 -20.44
N LEU A 202 0.61 -3.74 -19.65
CA LEU A 202 -0.67 -4.33 -19.26
C LEU A 202 -1.67 -4.42 -20.43
N ASN A 203 -1.68 -3.43 -21.32
CA ASN A 203 -2.54 -3.46 -22.52
C ASN A 203 -2.20 -4.61 -23.48
N GLU A 204 -0.93 -5.03 -23.53
CA GLU A 204 -0.52 -6.20 -24.31
C GLU A 204 -0.98 -7.54 -23.70
N LYS A 205 -1.56 -7.52 -22.49
CA LYS A 205 -1.95 -8.71 -21.71
C LYS A 205 -3.44 -8.81 -21.47
N ILE A 206 -4.24 -8.08 -22.25
CA ILE A 206 -5.70 -8.22 -22.25
C ILE A 206 -6.06 -9.65 -22.65
N ASP A 207 -7.02 -10.24 -21.92
CA ASP A 207 -7.48 -11.62 -22.09
C ASP A 207 -6.36 -12.68 -21.95
N VAL A 208 -5.28 -12.34 -21.24
CA VAL A 208 -4.21 -13.29 -20.87
C VAL A 208 -4.32 -13.62 -19.39
N ASP A 209 -4.30 -14.92 -19.08
CA ASP A 209 -4.33 -15.40 -17.70
C ASP A 209 -3.13 -14.91 -16.89
N GLY A 210 -3.36 -14.73 -15.59
CA GLY A 210 -2.30 -14.46 -14.64
C GLY A 210 -1.91 -13.00 -14.55
N TYR A 211 -2.71 -12.03 -15.01
CA TYR A 211 -2.47 -10.58 -14.89
C TYR A 211 -3.45 -9.85 -13.94
N GLY A 212 -4.11 -10.58 -13.04
CA GLY A 212 -4.97 -9.98 -12.00
C GLY A 212 -4.16 -9.25 -10.91
N PRO A 213 -4.83 -8.50 -10.02
CA PRO A 213 -4.20 -7.72 -8.94
C PRO A 213 -3.20 -8.49 -8.10
N VAL A 214 -3.55 -9.74 -7.73
CA VAL A 214 -2.68 -10.61 -6.92
C VAL A 214 -1.43 -11.04 -7.69
N SER A 215 -1.49 -11.06 -9.01
CA SER A 215 -0.33 -11.46 -9.82
C SER A 215 0.72 -10.36 -9.93
N LEU A 216 0.29 -9.09 -9.96
CA LEU A 216 1.20 -7.95 -10.03
C LEU A 216 2.13 -7.91 -8.80
N PRO A 217 3.37 -7.41 -8.91
CA PRO A 217 4.26 -7.20 -7.75
C PRO A 217 3.68 -6.21 -6.73
N ASN A 218 4.27 -6.09 -5.56
CA ASN A 218 3.94 -5.04 -4.60
C ASN A 218 4.71 -3.74 -4.91
N LEU A 219 5.96 -3.85 -5.37
CA LEU A 219 6.82 -2.72 -5.73
C LEU A 219 7.60 -3.02 -7.01
N ILE A 220 7.71 -2.03 -7.89
CA ILE A 220 8.58 -2.03 -9.06
C ILE A 220 9.39 -0.73 -9.02
N THR A 221 10.72 -0.81 -8.97
CA THR A 221 11.60 0.37 -9.00
C THR A 221 12.36 0.44 -10.32
N SER A 222 12.59 1.65 -10.81
CA SER A 222 13.34 1.91 -12.03
C SER A 222 14.12 3.21 -11.85
N GLY A 223 15.34 3.10 -11.30
CA GLY A 223 16.08 4.26 -10.80
C GLY A 223 15.30 4.94 -9.68
N ASP A 224 15.10 6.25 -9.81
CA ASP A 224 14.41 7.09 -8.81
C ASP A 224 12.88 6.99 -8.85
N PHE A 225 12.33 6.23 -9.80
CA PHE A 225 10.87 6.11 -10.00
C PHE A 225 10.38 4.74 -9.55
N SER A 226 9.21 4.72 -8.91
CA SER A 226 8.59 3.50 -8.43
C SER A 226 7.13 3.38 -8.84
N LEU A 227 6.67 2.14 -9.00
CA LEU A 227 5.26 1.77 -9.02
C LEU A 227 4.96 0.92 -7.79
N ILE A 228 3.97 1.33 -7.00
CA ILE A 228 3.58 0.69 -5.74
C ILE A 228 2.13 0.23 -5.81
N LYS A 229 1.89 -1.00 -5.37
CA LYS A 229 0.54 -1.56 -5.24
C LYS A 229 -0.16 -0.96 -4.02
N LEU A 230 -1.41 -0.59 -4.21
CA LEU A 230 -2.25 0.04 -3.20
C LEU A 230 -3.22 -0.98 -2.58
N ASN A 231 -2.69 -1.99 -1.90
CA ASN A 231 -3.47 -3.05 -1.26
C ASN A 231 -3.78 -2.79 0.23
N CYS A 232 -3.56 -1.56 0.70
CA CYS A 232 -3.65 -1.14 2.10
C CYS A 232 -2.72 -1.95 3.03
N MET A 233 -1.56 -2.37 2.51
CA MET A 233 -0.53 -3.12 3.25
C MET A 233 0.90 -2.67 2.86
N PRO A 234 1.32 -1.42 3.15
CA PRO A 234 0.60 -0.38 3.89
C PRO A 234 -0.18 0.60 3.00
N TYR A 235 0.30 0.82 1.77
CA TYR A 235 -0.26 1.88 0.93
C TYR A 235 -1.65 1.58 0.43
N GLY A 236 -2.54 2.56 0.53
CA GLY A 236 -3.91 2.47 0.06
C GLY A 236 -4.48 3.84 -0.23
N ILE A 237 -5.43 3.91 -1.15
CA ILE A 237 -6.23 5.10 -1.36
C ILE A 237 -7.68 4.67 -1.34
N ARG A 238 -8.44 5.26 -0.42
CA ARG A 238 -9.89 5.16 -0.40
C ARG A 238 -10.50 6.35 -1.09
N VAL A 239 -11.36 6.09 -2.07
CA VAL A 239 -11.99 7.14 -2.87
C VAL A 239 -13.50 7.10 -2.71
N ASN A 240 -14.01 7.98 -1.85
CA ASN A 240 -15.44 8.00 -1.51
C ASN A 240 -16.28 8.84 -2.50
N SER A 241 -15.66 9.67 -3.34
CA SER A 241 -16.34 10.37 -4.44
C SER A 241 -15.37 10.85 -5.53
N ARG A 242 -15.90 11.15 -6.74
CA ARG A 242 -15.14 11.76 -7.86
C ARG A 242 -14.47 13.05 -7.42
N GLN A 243 -15.22 13.90 -6.72
CA GLN A 243 -14.74 15.19 -6.25
C GLN A 243 -13.61 15.04 -5.23
N ALA A 244 -13.73 14.11 -4.28
CA ALA A 244 -12.67 13.86 -3.29
C ALA A 244 -11.37 13.40 -3.97
N PHE A 245 -11.46 12.53 -4.98
CA PHE A 245 -10.28 12.14 -5.77
C PHE A 245 -9.65 13.32 -6.51
N TYR A 246 -10.50 14.13 -7.12
CA TYR A 246 -10.09 15.32 -7.88
C TYR A 246 -9.37 16.33 -7.00
N ASP A 247 -9.92 16.60 -5.82
CA ASP A 247 -9.37 17.52 -4.83
C ASP A 247 -8.05 16.99 -4.26
N LEU A 248 -7.96 15.68 -4.01
CA LEU A 248 -6.77 15.04 -3.45
C LEU A 248 -5.56 15.11 -4.39
N PHE A 249 -5.78 14.95 -5.71
CA PHE A 249 -4.70 14.89 -6.70
C PHE A 249 -4.58 16.13 -7.58
N GLY A 250 -5.37 17.19 -7.30
CA GLY A 250 -5.26 18.47 -8.00
C GLY A 250 -5.39 18.34 -9.51
N LEU A 251 -6.32 17.49 -9.97
CA LEU A 251 -6.50 17.15 -11.39
C LEU A 251 -7.21 18.27 -12.17
N PHE A 252 -6.87 19.53 -11.92
CA PHE A 252 -7.60 20.74 -12.35
C PHE A 252 -7.85 20.86 -13.86
N ASP A 253 -7.13 20.09 -14.68
CA ASP A 253 -7.25 20.06 -16.15
C ASP A 253 -7.90 18.76 -16.70
N ILE A 254 -8.28 17.82 -15.83
CA ILE A 254 -9.03 16.62 -16.19
C ILE A 254 -10.52 16.90 -15.98
N ASP A 255 -11.40 16.44 -16.87
CA ASP A 255 -12.84 16.47 -16.61
C ASP A 255 -13.15 15.46 -15.48
N PRO A 256 -13.69 15.91 -14.33
CA PRO A 256 -13.98 15.03 -13.19
C PRO A 256 -14.89 13.85 -13.56
N THR A 257 -15.71 13.97 -14.60
CA THR A 257 -16.61 12.90 -15.06
C THR A 257 -15.87 11.71 -15.68
N ASN A 258 -14.63 11.91 -16.13
CA ASN A 258 -13.78 10.87 -16.71
C ASN A 258 -12.89 10.16 -15.67
N ILE A 259 -12.99 10.52 -14.39
CA ILE A 259 -12.21 9.91 -13.32
C ILE A 259 -13.00 8.75 -12.69
N PRO A 260 -12.45 7.53 -12.70
CA PRO A 260 -13.09 6.38 -12.06
C PRO A 260 -12.84 6.39 -10.54
N VAL A 261 -13.84 5.98 -9.74
CA VAL A 261 -13.87 6.15 -8.27
C VAL A 261 -14.02 4.80 -7.60
N SER A 262 -13.34 4.59 -6.46
CA SER A 262 -13.37 3.30 -5.78
C SER A 262 -14.77 2.86 -5.31
N GLY A 263 -15.62 3.82 -4.94
CA GLY A 263 -17.05 3.61 -4.66
C GLY A 263 -17.92 3.17 -5.86
N GLU A 264 -17.41 3.17 -7.10
CA GLU A 264 -18.12 2.69 -8.30
C GLU A 264 -17.67 1.29 -8.75
N ASN A 265 -17.34 0.43 -7.78
CA ASN A 265 -16.80 -0.91 -7.98
C ASN A 265 -15.34 -0.92 -8.49
N MET A 266 -14.54 0.12 -8.20
CA MET A 266 -13.14 0.19 -8.62
C MET A 266 -12.19 0.06 -7.41
N TRP A 267 -10.99 -0.43 -7.64
CA TRP A 267 -9.89 -0.46 -6.69
C TRP A 267 -8.75 0.36 -7.29
N PRO A 268 -8.33 1.48 -6.66
CA PRO A 268 -7.08 2.13 -7.00
C PRO A 268 -5.95 1.16 -6.69
N LEU A 269 -5.44 0.49 -7.71
CA LEU A 269 -4.61 -0.71 -7.56
C LEU A 269 -3.12 -0.37 -7.55
N TYR A 270 -2.71 0.62 -8.32
CA TYR A 270 -1.30 1.05 -8.41
C TYR A 270 -1.19 2.57 -8.43
N ALA A 271 -0.11 3.07 -7.86
CA ALA A 271 0.35 4.44 -7.97
C ALA A 271 1.83 4.50 -8.36
N SER A 272 2.28 5.65 -8.85
CA SER A 272 3.69 5.98 -9.04
C SER A 272 4.21 6.90 -7.94
N TYR A 273 5.52 6.86 -7.73
CA TYR A 273 6.25 7.72 -6.79
C TYR A 273 7.60 8.10 -7.42
N PRO A 274 8.07 9.37 -7.35
CA PRO A 274 9.22 9.84 -8.13
C PRO A 274 10.44 10.16 -7.25
N ALA A 275 10.51 9.56 -6.07
CA ALA A 275 11.54 9.81 -5.08
C ALA A 275 11.96 8.48 -4.44
N ASN A 276 12.83 8.56 -3.42
CA ASN A 276 13.55 7.45 -2.80
C ASN A 276 12.73 6.13 -2.73
N PRO A 277 13.02 5.16 -3.63
CA PRO A 277 12.34 3.87 -3.64
C PRO A 277 12.61 3.00 -2.40
N LEU A 278 13.72 3.24 -1.70
CA LEU A 278 14.05 2.49 -0.48
C LEU A 278 13.04 2.78 0.62
N LEU A 279 12.48 3.98 0.68
CA LEU A 279 11.42 4.31 1.64
C LEU A 279 10.22 3.36 1.48
N LEU A 280 9.71 3.22 0.25
CA LEU A 280 8.60 2.32 -0.05
C LEU A 280 8.91 0.85 0.25
N LEU A 281 10.14 0.43 -0.08
CA LEU A 281 10.62 -0.93 0.18
C LEU A 281 10.66 -1.22 1.68
N LEU A 282 11.18 -0.27 2.47
CA LEU A 282 11.25 -0.41 3.92
C LEU A 282 9.84 -0.47 4.49
N GLU A 283 8.96 0.47 4.16
CA GLU A 283 7.59 0.45 4.68
C GLU A 283 6.86 -0.86 4.37
N LEU A 284 6.97 -1.40 3.15
CA LEU A 284 6.42 -2.71 2.83
C LEU A 284 6.93 -3.82 3.77
N ILE A 285 8.26 -3.92 3.94
CA ILE A 285 8.89 -4.93 4.78
C ILE A 285 8.48 -4.74 6.23
N TRP A 286 8.61 -3.53 6.73
CA TRP A 286 8.38 -3.16 8.12
C TRP A 286 6.91 -3.33 8.50
N THR A 287 5.94 -2.97 7.65
CA THR A 287 4.52 -3.28 7.86
C THR A 287 4.31 -4.79 8.00
N ARG A 288 4.92 -5.61 7.12
CA ARG A 288 4.79 -7.07 7.22
C ARG A 288 5.40 -7.62 8.50
N LEU A 289 6.57 -7.13 8.90
CA LEU A 289 7.23 -7.53 10.14
C LEU A 289 6.44 -7.10 11.39
N GLY A 290 5.87 -5.88 11.39
CA GLY A 290 5.00 -5.38 12.45
C GLY A 290 3.82 -6.31 12.71
N HIS A 291 3.18 -6.80 11.65
CA HIS A 291 2.10 -7.78 11.78
C HIS A 291 2.58 -9.18 12.20
N SER A 292 3.67 -9.69 11.61
CA SER A 292 4.16 -11.04 11.88
C SER A 292 4.83 -11.20 13.24
N PHE A 293 5.44 -10.14 13.77
CA PHE A 293 6.26 -10.18 15.00
C PHE A 293 5.77 -9.21 16.08
N GLN A 294 4.65 -8.50 15.88
CA GLN A 294 4.10 -7.51 16.81
C GLN A 294 5.13 -6.43 17.19
N LEU A 295 5.96 -6.04 16.23
CA LEU A 295 6.97 -5.00 16.43
C LEU A 295 6.30 -3.62 16.39
N ASN A 296 6.60 -2.78 17.38
CA ASN A 296 6.26 -1.36 17.32
C ASN A 296 7.35 -0.64 16.53
N ILE A 297 7.00 -0.20 15.34
CA ILE A 297 7.89 0.45 14.41
C ILE A 297 7.57 1.93 14.48
N ASN A 298 8.32 2.66 15.29
CA ASN A 298 8.16 4.11 15.43
C ASN A 298 9.18 4.79 14.52
N ASP A 299 8.73 5.28 13.37
CA ASP A 299 9.43 6.36 12.68
C ASP A 299 9.00 7.71 13.27
N ASP A 300 9.95 8.60 13.52
CA ASP A 300 9.69 9.95 14.03
C ASP A 300 9.29 10.93 12.90
N ASP A 301 9.28 10.48 11.64
CA ASP A 301 8.87 11.30 10.51
C ASP A 301 7.35 11.54 10.48
N LEU A 302 6.97 12.80 10.20
CA LEU A 302 5.60 13.22 9.91
C LEU A 302 5.38 13.44 8.42
N GLY A 303 6.38 13.16 7.59
CA GLY A 303 6.28 13.11 6.14
C GLY A 303 5.27 12.06 5.69
N ILE A 304 4.49 12.39 4.66
CA ILE A 304 3.62 11.47 3.94
C ILE A 304 4.02 11.52 2.48
N GLU A 305 4.31 10.37 1.90
CA GLU A 305 4.62 10.17 0.51
C GLU A 305 3.38 10.51 -0.32
N VAL A 306 3.56 11.37 -1.32
CA VAL A 306 2.51 11.68 -2.27
C VAL A 306 2.56 10.65 -3.39
N ILE A 307 1.92 9.51 -3.14
CA ILE A 307 1.70 8.48 -4.15
C ILE A 307 0.69 8.98 -5.21
N ARG A 308 1.01 8.79 -6.49
CA ARG A 308 0.21 9.31 -7.62
C ARG A 308 -0.53 8.20 -8.35
N PRO A 309 -1.87 8.12 -8.25
CA PRO A 309 -2.65 7.04 -8.84
C PRO A 309 -2.33 6.77 -10.32
N LEU A 310 -2.32 5.50 -10.70
CA LEU A 310 -2.01 5.05 -12.06
C LEU A 310 -3.05 4.08 -12.58
N VAL A 311 -3.27 2.97 -11.89
CA VAL A 311 -4.16 1.89 -12.35
C VAL A 311 -5.36 1.80 -11.42
N LEU A 312 -6.55 1.77 -12.01
CA LEU A 312 -7.79 1.44 -11.35
C LEU A 312 -8.26 0.08 -11.87
N ALA A 313 -8.72 -0.78 -10.96
CA ALA A 313 -9.08 -2.15 -11.25
C ALA A 313 -10.52 -2.46 -10.86
N LYS A 314 -11.25 -3.18 -11.71
CA LYS A 314 -12.61 -3.63 -11.42
C LYS A 314 -12.76 -5.09 -11.78
N ALA A 315 -13.26 -5.88 -10.84
CA ALA A 315 -13.64 -7.24 -11.14
C ALA A 315 -14.80 -7.21 -12.15
N ILE A 316 -14.68 -8.01 -13.19
CA ILE A 316 -15.71 -8.19 -14.22
C ILE A 316 -15.95 -9.68 -14.47
N GLU A 317 -17.14 -9.99 -14.95
CA GLU A 317 -17.48 -11.32 -15.45
C GLU A 317 -17.88 -11.20 -16.92
N ARG A 318 -17.26 -12.00 -17.79
CA ARG A 318 -17.57 -12.10 -19.22
C ARG A 318 -17.63 -13.56 -19.61
N ASP A 319 -18.72 -13.99 -20.24
CA ASP A 319 -18.90 -15.37 -20.72
C ASP A 319 -18.65 -16.46 -19.64
N GLY A 320 -19.02 -16.16 -18.38
CA GLY A 320 -18.82 -17.06 -17.23
C GLY A 320 -17.37 -17.12 -16.72
N GLN A 321 -16.47 -16.28 -17.23
CA GLN A 321 -15.11 -16.11 -16.75
C GLN A 321 -14.99 -14.81 -15.95
N VAL A 322 -14.37 -14.93 -14.78
CA VAL A 322 -14.06 -13.78 -13.94
C VAL A 322 -12.67 -13.24 -14.30
N GLY A 323 -12.58 -11.93 -14.49
CA GLY A 323 -11.34 -11.23 -14.75
C GLY A 323 -11.32 -9.84 -14.13
N TRP A 324 -10.33 -9.05 -14.53
CA TRP A 324 -10.16 -7.67 -14.06
C TRP A 324 -10.08 -6.73 -15.24
N HIS A 325 -10.92 -5.69 -15.21
CA HIS A 325 -10.82 -4.55 -16.11
C HIS A 325 -9.88 -3.52 -15.49
N TYR A 326 -8.92 -3.03 -16.26
CA TYR A 326 -8.04 -1.95 -15.86
C TYR A 326 -8.35 -0.67 -16.62
N GLU A 327 -8.43 0.42 -15.86
CA GLU A 327 -8.48 1.79 -16.37
C GLU A 327 -7.25 2.54 -15.88
N PHE A 328 -6.75 3.45 -16.69
CA PHE A 328 -5.49 4.16 -16.41
C PHE A 328 -5.76 5.65 -16.23
N ILE A 329 -5.08 6.26 -15.26
CA ILE A 329 -5.18 7.69 -15.01
C ILE A 329 -4.10 8.41 -15.81
N PRO A 330 -4.47 9.19 -16.84
CA PRO A 330 -3.51 9.87 -17.69
C PRO A 330 -3.06 11.16 -17.00
N PHE A 331 -1.86 11.14 -16.43
CA PHE A 331 -1.16 12.36 -16.05
C PHE A 331 -0.19 12.74 -17.14
N SER A 332 -0.11 14.04 -17.46
CA SER A 332 0.99 14.60 -18.23
C SER A 332 2.21 14.87 -17.35
N ASP A 333 3.39 14.99 -17.97
CA ASP A 333 4.62 15.40 -17.29
C ASP A 333 4.44 16.70 -16.49
N GLU A 334 3.72 17.68 -17.04
CA GLU A 334 3.46 18.95 -16.38
C GLU A 334 2.64 18.77 -15.09
N GLN A 335 1.64 17.88 -15.11
CA GLN A 335 0.82 17.60 -13.93
C GLN A 335 1.61 16.85 -12.86
N LEU A 336 2.41 15.84 -13.24
CA LEU A 336 3.26 15.11 -12.30
C LEU A 336 4.29 16.03 -11.64
N ALA A 337 4.89 16.94 -12.41
CA ALA A 337 5.91 17.87 -11.90
C ALA A 337 5.36 18.91 -10.91
N LYS A 338 4.06 19.21 -10.93
CA LYS A 338 3.41 20.14 -10.01
C LYS A 338 3.10 19.53 -8.64
N LEU A 339 3.03 18.20 -8.56
CA LEU A 339 2.68 17.51 -7.33
C LEU A 339 3.91 17.36 -6.43
N PRO A 340 3.82 17.73 -5.14
CA PRO A 340 4.91 17.50 -4.20
C PRO A 340 5.21 16.00 -4.09
N THR A 341 6.39 15.65 -3.60
CA THR A 341 6.77 14.26 -3.31
C THR A 341 6.46 13.87 -1.87
N LEU A 342 6.54 14.84 -0.96
CA LEU A 342 6.31 14.67 0.47
C LEU A 342 5.42 15.80 0.98
N LEU A 343 4.45 15.46 1.82
CA LEU A 343 3.64 16.39 2.60
C LEU A 343 3.93 16.22 4.08
N ASN A 344 3.93 17.31 4.84
CA ASN A 344 3.94 17.19 6.29
C ASN A 344 2.51 16.90 6.76
N TRP A 345 2.31 15.75 7.40
CA TRP A 345 1.05 15.41 8.04
C TRP A 345 0.65 16.47 9.06
N ARG A 346 -0.63 16.86 9.06
CA ARG A 346 -1.21 17.78 10.03
C ARG A 346 -2.64 17.34 10.36
N PRO A 347 -3.08 17.53 11.61
CA PRO A 347 -4.46 17.25 11.95
C PRO A 347 -5.37 18.33 11.37
N MET A 348 -6.64 18.00 11.30
CA MET A 348 -7.68 18.89 10.84
C MET A 348 -8.20 19.72 12.02
N VAL A 349 -8.40 21.02 11.81
CA VAL A 349 -9.00 21.89 12.82
C VAL A 349 -10.52 21.78 12.73
N LEU A 350 -11.17 21.39 13.81
CA LEU A 350 -12.61 21.30 13.95
C LEU A 350 -13.16 22.56 14.62
N ASN A 351 -14.30 23.04 14.13
CA ASN A 351 -15.13 23.96 14.92
C ASN A 351 -15.92 23.20 16.00
N LYS A 352 -16.66 23.94 16.82
CA LYS A 352 -17.40 23.37 17.95
C LYS A 352 -18.46 22.37 17.49
N GLU A 353 -19.27 22.73 16.51
CA GLU A 353 -20.36 21.90 15.99
C GLU A 353 -19.80 20.59 15.39
N GLN A 354 -18.73 20.69 14.60
CA GLN A 354 -18.03 19.55 14.01
C GLN A 354 -17.46 18.63 15.11
N SER A 355 -16.82 19.20 16.13
CA SER A 355 -16.23 18.42 17.22
C SER A 355 -17.25 17.60 18.00
N LEU A 356 -18.48 18.11 18.17
CA LEU A 356 -19.54 17.39 18.87
C LEU A 356 -19.98 16.14 18.11
N ILE A 357 -20.22 16.25 16.79
CA ILE A 357 -20.59 15.10 15.95
C ILE A 357 -19.47 14.06 15.95
N VAL A 358 -18.22 14.50 15.75
CA VAL A 358 -17.06 13.60 15.69
C VAL A 358 -16.86 12.87 17.01
N LEU A 359 -16.93 13.56 18.15
CA LEU A 359 -16.78 12.93 19.47
C LEU A 359 -17.93 11.94 19.76
N HIS A 360 -19.15 12.23 19.35
CA HIS A 360 -20.28 11.32 19.51
C HIS A 360 -20.08 10.02 18.72
N LEU A 361 -19.59 10.11 17.48
CA LEU A 361 -19.28 8.93 16.67
C LEU A 361 -18.13 8.10 17.25
N ILE A 362 -17.09 8.75 17.77
CA ILE A 362 -15.97 8.08 18.45
C ILE A 362 -16.46 7.32 19.71
N ASP A 363 -17.37 7.92 20.48
CA ASP A 363 -17.94 7.29 21.68
C ASP A 363 -18.74 6.03 21.33
N ASN A 364 -19.57 6.10 20.28
CA ASN A 364 -20.36 4.97 19.79
C ASN A 364 -19.48 3.83 19.22
N GLU A 365 -18.38 4.15 18.53
CA GLU A 365 -17.44 3.14 18.06
C GLU A 365 -16.71 2.45 19.23
N ASN A 366 -16.29 3.21 20.24
CA ASN A 366 -15.58 2.67 21.41
C ASN A 366 -16.48 1.85 22.35
N SER A 367 -17.77 2.16 22.41
CA SER A 367 -18.75 1.41 23.21
C SER A 367 -19.13 0.06 22.57
N GLY A 368 -18.69 -0.19 21.33
CA GLY A 368 -19.07 -1.37 20.54
C GLY A 368 -20.50 -1.28 20.01
N GLU A 369 -21.10 -0.09 20.04
CA GLU A 369 -22.40 0.19 19.43
C GLU A 369 -22.27 0.44 17.91
N ILE A 370 -23.40 0.71 17.26
CA ILE A 370 -23.55 0.74 15.80
C ILE A 370 -22.50 1.68 15.17
N SER A 371 -21.69 1.17 14.24
CA SER A 371 -20.66 1.93 13.52
C SER A 371 -21.20 2.97 12.52
N GLU A 372 -22.52 3.01 12.34
CA GLU A 372 -23.23 3.86 11.39
C GLU A 372 -24.46 4.49 12.08
N ILE A 373 -24.61 5.80 12.01
CA ILE A 373 -25.74 6.54 12.59
C ILE A 373 -26.56 7.15 11.46
N ASP A 374 -27.89 7.22 11.60
CA ASP A 374 -28.74 7.93 10.65
C ASP A 374 -28.36 9.42 10.58
N ILE A 375 -28.28 9.99 9.36
CA ILE A 375 -27.86 11.39 9.16
C ILE A 375 -28.81 12.38 9.87
N HIS A 376 -30.05 11.98 10.14
CA HIS A 376 -31.09 12.75 10.80
C HIS A 376 -31.46 12.18 12.16
N ASP A 377 -30.53 11.45 12.79
CA ASP A 377 -30.72 10.93 14.15
C ASP A 377 -31.15 12.06 15.12
N PRO A 378 -32.27 11.89 15.85
CA PRO A 378 -32.76 12.90 16.79
C PRO A 378 -31.75 13.31 17.87
N GLU A 379 -30.84 12.41 18.25
CA GLU A 379 -29.77 12.72 19.20
C GLU A 379 -28.75 13.69 18.61
N LEU A 380 -28.39 13.57 17.33
CA LEU A 380 -27.49 14.51 16.65
C LEU A 380 -28.11 15.91 16.54
N VAL A 381 -29.38 15.99 16.18
CA VAL A 381 -30.13 17.27 16.12
C VAL A 381 -30.16 17.93 17.51
N LYS A 382 -30.41 17.13 18.56
CA LYS A 382 -30.43 17.59 19.95
C LYS A 382 -29.04 18.00 20.44
N LEU A 383 -27.99 17.27 20.07
CA LEU A 383 -26.61 17.52 20.46
C LEU A 383 -26.11 18.88 19.95
N LEU A 384 -26.44 19.21 18.71
CA LEU A 384 -26.11 20.52 18.12
C LEU A 384 -27.06 21.63 18.54
N ASN A 385 -28.22 21.30 19.13
CA ASN A 385 -29.33 22.23 19.34
C ASN A 385 -29.67 23.00 18.05
N SER A 386 -29.70 22.27 16.92
CA SER A 386 -29.86 22.80 15.57
C SER A 386 -31.13 22.28 14.90
N ASN A 387 -31.36 22.68 13.65
CA ASN A 387 -32.35 22.04 12.77
C ASN A 387 -31.67 21.06 11.80
N ILE A 388 -32.48 20.31 11.04
CA ILE A 388 -31.99 19.31 10.07
C ILE A 388 -31.13 19.95 8.97
N ASP A 389 -31.52 21.11 8.43
CA ASP A 389 -30.75 21.79 7.38
C ASP A 389 -29.35 22.21 7.84
N GLU A 390 -29.22 22.59 9.12
CA GLU A 390 -27.94 22.95 9.73
C GLU A 390 -27.10 21.70 10.01
N LEU A 391 -27.71 20.63 10.54
CA LEU A 391 -27.05 19.33 10.72
C LEU A 391 -26.48 18.80 9.40
N ASP A 392 -27.26 18.84 8.32
CA ASP A 392 -26.85 18.47 6.97
C ASP A 392 -25.61 19.26 6.51
N ARG A 393 -25.56 20.57 6.78
CA ARG A 393 -24.41 21.41 6.41
C ARG A 393 -23.17 21.03 7.22
N VAL A 394 -23.32 20.78 8.51
CA VAL A 394 -22.20 20.38 9.37
C VAL A 394 -21.68 19.00 8.93
N ILE A 395 -22.55 18.01 8.76
CA ILE A 395 -22.18 16.66 8.27
C ILE A 395 -21.44 16.75 6.93
N LYS A 396 -21.98 17.49 5.95
CA LYS A 396 -21.32 17.69 4.64
C LYS A 396 -19.98 18.37 4.78
N SER A 397 -19.81 19.30 5.73
CA SER A 397 -18.52 19.96 5.99
C SER A 397 -17.47 18.97 6.53
N ILE A 398 -17.85 18.09 7.46
CA ILE A 398 -16.94 17.08 8.03
C ILE A 398 -16.62 15.99 6.99
N SER A 399 -17.59 15.61 6.15
CA SER A 399 -17.34 14.66 5.07
C SER A 399 -16.38 15.21 4.01
N ARG A 400 -16.45 16.50 3.68
CA ARG A 400 -15.46 17.17 2.80
C ARG A 400 -14.06 17.23 3.41
N MET A 401 -13.98 17.20 4.74
CA MET A 401 -12.71 17.08 5.44
C MET A 401 -12.14 15.66 5.35
N GLY A 402 -12.90 14.69 4.86
CA GLY A 402 -12.47 13.28 4.79
C GLY A 402 -12.53 12.57 6.14
N ILE A 403 -13.21 13.15 7.13
CA ILE A 403 -13.37 12.55 8.46
C ILE A 403 -14.57 11.60 8.50
N LEU A 404 -15.65 11.93 7.78
CA LEU A 404 -16.88 11.14 7.72
C LEU A 404 -17.19 10.59 6.33
N ASP A 405 -17.70 9.37 6.34
CA ASP A 405 -18.37 8.76 5.20
C ASP A 405 -19.88 8.93 5.31
N ILE A 406 -20.54 9.12 4.16
CA ILE A 406 -21.99 9.18 4.07
C ILE A 406 -22.44 8.10 3.09
N LYS A 407 -23.26 7.16 3.55
CA LYS A 407 -23.77 6.05 2.74
C LYS A 407 -25.19 5.69 3.17
N ASP A 408 -26.10 5.59 2.21
CA ASP A 408 -27.49 5.17 2.44
C ASP A 408 -28.17 5.95 3.59
N GLU A 409 -28.03 7.27 3.60
CA GLU A 409 -28.53 8.18 4.66
C GLU A 409 -27.96 7.89 6.06
N LYS A 410 -26.80 7.24 6.14
CA LYS A 410 -26.04 7.05 7.37
C LYS A 410 -24.66 7.68 7.31
N ILE A 411 -24.13 8.02 8.47
CA ILE A 411 -22.78 8.51 8.68
C ILE A 411 -21.94 7.53 9.50
N SER A 412 -20.67 7.43 9.15
CA SER A 412 -19.65 6.69 9.91
C SER A 412 -18.31 7.42 9.86
N LEU A 413 -17.41 7.09 10.79
CA LEU A 413 -16.03 7.56 10.73
C LEU A 413 -15.32 6.90 9.54
N SER A 414 -14.52 7.69 8.82
CA SER A 414 -13.71 7.23 7.69
C SER A 414 -12.54 6.32 8.10
N THR A 415 -12.20 6.33 9.39
CA THR A 415 -11.08 5.63 10.01
C THR A 415 -11.46 5.08 11.37
N ARG A 416 -10.85 3.95 11.77
CA ARG A 416 -11.11 3.26 13.04
C ARG A 416 -10.47 3.90 14.26
N HIS A 417 -9.39 4.65 14.05
CA HIS A 417 -8.61 5.24 15.14
C HIS A 417 -8.51 6.75 14.98
N LEU A 418 -9.66 7.42 14.83
CA LEU A 418 -9.71 8.87 14.87
C LEU A 418 -9.50 9.35 16.31
N LYS A 419 -8.57 10.30 16.51
CA LYS A 419 -8.38 10.99 17.78
C LYS A 419 -8.73 12.46 17.68
N VAL A 420 -9.14 13.03 18.81
CA VAL A 420 -9.44 14.45 18.96
C VAL A 420 -8.65 15.00 20.15
N ALA A 421 -8.08 16.19 20.02
CA ALA A 421 -7.39 16.89 21.10
C ALA A 421 -7.79 18.37 21.14
N ALA A 422 -7.85 18.93 22.35
CA ALA A 422 -7.96 20.37 22.55
C ALA A 422 -6.56 20.96 22.76
N MET A 423 -6.23 21.97 21.98
CA MET A 423 -4.92 22.61 21.95
C MET A 423 -4.88 23.83 22.90
N PRO A 424 -3.71 24.23 23.45
CA PRO A 424 -3.64 25.38 24.36
C PRO A 424 -4.06 26.73 23.76
N ASN A 425 -4.01 26.86 22.43
CA ASN A 425 -4.52 28.03 21.70
C ASN A 425 -6.07 28.04 21.59
N GLY A 426 -6.76 27.02 22.12
CA GLY A 426 -8.21 26.86 22.08
C GLY A 426 -8.74 26.14 20.83
N GLU A 427 -7.88 25.74 19.89
CA GLU A 427 -8.30 24.94 18.73
C GLU A 427 -8.62 23.51 19.15
N ILE A 428 -9.63 22.92 18.50
CA ILE A 428 -9.92 21.49 18.58
C ILE A 428 -9.40 20.87 17.30
N VAL A 429 -8.55 19.85 17.42
CA VAL A 429 -7.95 19.19 16.27
C VAL A 429 -8.32 17.71 16.26
N ALA A 430 -8.49 17.15 15.07
CA ALA A 430 -8.78 15.73 14.86
C ALA A 430 -7.90 15.14 13.76
N GLY A 431 -7.56 13.87 13.87
CA GLY A 431 -6.83 13.17 12.82
C GLY A 431 -6.74 11.68 13.04
N ASP A 432 -6.44 10.98 11.95
CA ASP A 432 -6.20 9.54 11.93
C ASP A 432 -4.97 9.19 12.78
N ASP A 433 -5.12 8.15 13.61
CA ASP A 433 -4.06 7.63 14.45
C ASP A 433 -3.88 6.11 14.31
N ASN A 434 -4.30 5.50 13.19
CA ASN A 434 -4.08 4.07 12.92
C ASN A 434 -2.58 3.72 12.98
N GLU A 435 -1.74 4.61 12.46
CA GLU A 435 -0.28 4.49 12.45
C GLU A 435 0.41 5.39 13.50
N GLY A 436 -0.36 5.97 14.43
CA GLY A 436 0.17 6.83 15.49
C GLY A 436 0.53 8.26 15.06
N MET A 437 0.18 8.68 13.84
CA MET A 437 0.55 9.99 13.27
C MET A 437 0.01 11.16 14.09
N PHE A 438 -1.27 11.13 14.48
CA PHE A 438 -1.86 12.16 15.33
C PHE A 438 -1.15 12.25 16.69
N THR A 439 -0.86 11.10 17.30
CA THR A 439 -0.16 11.03 18.59
C THR A 439 1.26 11.58 18.48
N LYS A 440 2.02 11.21 17.44
CA LYS A 440 3.36 11.75 17.19
C LYS A 440 3.33 13.26 16.96
N TRP A 441 2.42 13.73 16.12
CA TRP A 441 2.23 15.15 15.88
C TRP A 441 1.94 15.90 17.18
N LEU A 442 1.03 15.38 18.02
CA LEU A 442 0.67 16.00 19.28
C LEU A 442 1.85 16.07 20.25
N LEU A 443 2.66 15.02 20.34
CA LEU A 443 3.87 14.98 21.17
C LEU A 443 4.99 15.90 20.66
N SER A 444 5.04 16.16 19.35
CA SER A 444 6.00 17.09 18.75
C SER A 444 5.64 18.57 18.99
N GLN A 445 4.42 18.87 19.43
CA GLN A 445 4.01 20.24 19.70
C GLN A 445 4.75 20.78 20.93
N THR A 446 5.46 21.88 20.75
CA THR A 446 6.10 22.60 21.86
C THR A 446 5.09 23.57 22.45
N PHE A 447 4.57 23.26 23.62
CA PHE A 447 3.68 24.15 24.36
C PHE A 447 4.54 25.11 25.20
N SER A 448 4.67 26.35 24.76
CA SER A 448 5.37 27.43 25.48
C SER A 448 4.45 28.19 26.42
#